data_AF-A0A520GSS0-F1
#
_entry.id   AF-A0A520GSS0-F1
#
_cell.length_a   1.000
_cell.length_b   1.000
_cell.length_c   1.000
_cell.angle_alpha   90.00
_cell.angle_beta   90.00
_cell.angle_gamma   90.00
#
_symmetry.space_group_name_H-M   'P 1'
#
loop_
_entity.id
_entity.type
_entity.pdbx_description
1 polymer ?
#
loop_
_entity_poly.entity_id
_entity_poly.type
_entity_poly.pdbx_seq_one_letter_code
_entity_poly.pdbx_strand_id
1 'polypeptide(L)' 'MSRPTRTAAELRALLLERIEAIPELRGQLTDVHTGGVVGIASEEGGPNWTVRVMTDRERHRHDIARIIRQLQMRYDLED' A
#
# COMPACT_ATOMS: atom_id res chain seq x y z
N MET A 1 1.68 -8.49 19.90
CA MET A 1 0.34 -7.89 19.71
C MET A 1 0.09 -7.84 18.22
N SER A 2 -1.03 -8.40 17.75
CA SER A 2 -1.39 -8.38 16.32
C SER A 2 -1.72 -6.96 15.88
N ARG A 3 -1.37 -6.58 14.64
CA ARG A 3 -1.74 -5.28 14.09
C ARG A 3 -3.27 -5.24 13.91
N PRO A 4 -3.90 -4.07 14.01
CA PRO A 4 -5.31 -3.92 13.62
C PRO A 4 -5.51 -4.33 12.15
N THR A 5 -6.61 -5.05 11.88
CA THR A 5 -6.97 -5.45 10.51
C THR A 5 -7.76 -4.37 9.80
N ARG A 6 -7.62 -4.34 8.47
CA ARG A 6 -8.35 -3.45 7.55
C ARG A 6 -8.69 -4.21 6.29
N THR A 7 -9.83 -3.88 5.70
CA THR A 7 -10.20 -4.39 4.38
C THR A 7 -9.24 -3.87 3.30
N ALA A 8 -9.15 -4.56 2.17
CA ALA A 8 -8.38 -4.09 1.02
C ALA A 8 -8.81 -2.68 0.55
N ALA A 9 -10.11 -2.37 0.65
CA ALA A 9 -10.66 -1.06 0.29
C ALA A 9 -10.21 0.04 1.25
N GLU A 10 -10.21 -0.21 2.56
CA GLU A 10 -9.72 0.74 3.56
C GLU A 10 -8.21 0.96 3.45
N LEU A 11 -7.44 -0.11 3.27
CA LEU A 11 -5.99 -0.01 3.04
C LEU A 11 -5.69 0.81 1.79
N ARG A 12 -6.43 0.57 0.69
CA ARG A 12 -6.31 1.37 -0.53
C ARG A 12 -6.65 2.83 -0.28
N ALA A 13 -7.73 3.14 0.43
CA ALA A 13 -8.10 4.52 0.75
C ALA A 13 -7.01 5.24 1.57
N LEU A 14 -6.45 4.57 2.58
CA LEU A 14 -5.36 5.12 3.41
C LEU A 14 -4.06 5.34 2.64
N LEU A 15 -3.77 4.50 1.64
CA LEU A 15 -2.64 4.69 0.75
C LEU A 15 -2.86 5.89 -0.16
N LEU A 16 -4.05 6.01 -0.76
CA LEU A 16 -4.39 7.13 -1.64
C LEU A 16 -4.34 8.47 -0.90
N GLU A 17 -4.94 8.55 0.29
CA GLU A 17 -4.90 9.76 1.13
C GLU A 17 -3.45 10.24 1.36
N ARG A 18 -2.53 9.31 1.66
CA ARG A 18 -1.11 9.64 1.87
C ARG A 18 -0.38 10.03 0.60
N ILE A 19 -0.73 9.41 -0.54
CA ILE A 19 -0.14 9.76 -1.84
C ILE A 19 -0.61 11.16 -2.26
N GLU A 20 -1.89 11.48 -2.09
CA GLU A 20 -2.46 12.80 -2.43
C GLU A 20 -1.96 13.92 -1.51
N ALA A 21 -1.50 13.58 -0.31
CA ALA A 21 -0.83 14.50 0.60
C ALA A 21 0.57 14.92 0.11
N ILE A 22 1.20 14.15 -0.79
CA ILE A 22 2.50 14.48 -1.39
C ILE A 22 2.27 15.36 -2.63
N PRO A 23 2.72 16.63 -2.63
CA PRO A 23 2.45 17.55 -3.75
C PRO A 23 2.91 17.02 -5.11
N GLU A 24 4.06 16.35 -5.15
CA GLU A 24 4.66 15.80 -6.37
C GLU A 24 3.89 14.61 -6.96
N LEU A 25 3.14 13.88 -6.12
CA LEU A 25 2.37 12.70 -6.53
C LEU A 25 0.88 12.99 -6.67
N ARG A 26 0.41 14.17 -6.26
CA ARG A 26 -0.99 14.55 -6.34
C ARG A 26 -1.48 14.54 -7.79
N GLY A 27 -2.59 13.84 -8.03
CA GLY A 27 -3.19 13.71 -9.35
C GLY A 27 -2.46 12.74 -10.28
N GLN A 28 -1.38 12.09 -9.84
CA GLN A 28 -0.71 11.05 -10.61
C GLN A 28 -1.41 9.70 -10.42
N LEU A 29 -1.63 8.99 -11.54
CA LEU A 29 -2.13 7.62 -11.49
C LEU A 29 -1.00 6.66 -11.09
N THR A 30 -1.16 6.01 -9.94
CA THR A 30 -0.17 5.06 -9.40
C THR A 30 -0.72 3.63 -9.38
N ASP A 31 0.15 2.64 -9.13
CA ASP A 31 -0.25 1.24 -8.95
C ASP A 31 -1.28 1.04 -7.82
N VAL A 32 -1.35 1.94 -6.84
CA VAL A 32 -2.41 1.92 -5.81
C VAL A 32 -3.78 2.21 -6.41
N HIS A 33 -3.83 3.05 -7.44
CA HIS A 33 -5.07 3.39 -8.15
C HIS A 33 -5.53 2.23 -9.04
N THR A 34 -4.61 1.56 -9.74
CA THR A 34 -4.93 0.58 -10.80
C THR A 34 -4.82 -0.88 -10.35
N GLY A 35 -3.81 -1.23 -9.57
CA GLY A 35 -3.50 -2.59 -9.14
C GLY A 35 -4.19 -3.00 -7.83
N GLY A 36 -4.46 -2.04 -6.94
CA GLY A 36 -5.12 -2.28 -5.67
C GLY A 36 -4.28 -3.08 -4.66
N VAL A 37 -4.89 -3.39 -3.52
CA VAL A 37 -4.28 -4.17 -2.43
C VAL A 37 -4.60 -5.65 -2.62
N VAL A 38 -3.57 -6.50 -2.52
CA VAL A 38 -3.68 -7.96 -2.65
C VAL A 38 -3.05 -8.65 -1.45
N GLY A 39 -3.65 -9.77 -1.02
CA GLY A 39 -3.08 -10.63 -0.01
C GLY A 39 -1.81 -11.33 -0.50
N ILE A 40 -0.86 -11.53 0.40
CA ILE A 40 0.35 -12.33 0.18
C ILE A 40 0.56 -13.26 1.37
N ALA A 41 1.26 -14.36 1.14
CA ALA A 41 1.71 -15.21 2.23
C ALA A 41 2.61 -14.39 3.17
N SER A 42 2.16 -14.17 4.40
CA SER A 42 2.98 -13.50 5.40
C SER A 42 4.09 -14.43 5.86
N GLU A 43 5.32 -13.96 5.80
CA GLU A 43 6.40 -14.55 6.59
C GLU A 43 6.18 -14.23 8.08
N GLU A 44 6.85 -14.94 8.99
CA GLU A 44 6.67 -14.78 10.43
C GLU A 44 6.93 -13.32 10.87
N GLY A 45 5.88 -12.60 11.28
CA GLY A 45 5.95 -11.16 11.60
C GLY A 45 6.02 -10.21 10.39
N GLY A 46 5.99 -10.73 9.16
CA GLY A 46 5.92 -9.98 7.91
C GLY A 46 4.54 -9.40 7.62
N PRO A 47 4.37 -8.60 6.56
CA PRO A 47 3.06 -8.16 6.10
C PRO A 47 2.31 -9.29 5.38
N ASN A 48 0.99 -9.37 5.56
CA ASN A 48 0.13 -10.31 4.83
C ASN A 48 -0.50 -9.71 3.56
N TRP A 49 -0.07 -8.51 3.14
CA TRP A 49 -0.59 -7.85 1.93
C TRP A 49 0.44 -6.96 1.25
N THR A 50 0.23 -6.66 -0.02
CA THR A 50 1.00 -5.69 -0.80
C THR A 50 0.13 -5.00 -1.85
N VAL A 51 0.69 -4.02 -2.57
CA VAL A 51 0.03 -3.40 -3.72
C VAL A 51 0.49 -4.10 -5.00
N ARG A 52 -0.47 -4.48 -5.85
CA ARG A 52 -0.14 -5.11 -7.14
C ARG A 52 0.57 -4.10 -8.03
N VAL A 53 1.73 -4.52 -8.53
CA VAL A 53 2.56 -3.72 -9.42
C VAL A 53 2.08 -3.87 -10.86
N MET A 54 1.64 -2.77 -11.48
CA MET A 54 1.06 -2.77 -12.84
C MET A 54 1.87 -1.94 -13.84
N THR A 55 2.56 -0.89 -13.37
CA THR A 55 3.41 0.00 -14.20
C THR A 55 4.89 -0.14 -13.86
N ASP A 56 5.78 0.45 -14.66
CA ASP A 56 7.22 0.29 -14.50
C ASP A 56 7.72 0.74 -13.10
N ARG A 57 8.67 -0.02 -12.53
CA ARG A 57 9.06 0.11 -11.11
C ARG A 57 9.90 1.34 -10.80
N GLU A 58 10.52 1.90 -11.82
CA GLU A 58 11.70 2.73 -11.65
C GLU A 58 11.37 4.23 -11.52
N ARG A 59 10.16 4.68 -11.89
CA ARG A 59 9.98 6.10 -12.19
C ARG A 59 9.81 7.05 -10.99
N HIS A 60 9.15 6.69 -9.88
CA HIS A 60 9.03 7.57 -8.69
C HIS A 60 8.66 6.78 -7.41
N ARG A 61 9.07 5.51 -7.32
CA ARG A 61 8.48 4.56 -6.36
C ARG A 61 8.99 4.60 -4.94
N HIS A 62 10.12 5.23 -4.63
CA HIS A 62 10.68 5.13 -3.28
C HIS A 62 9.72 5.67 -2.22
N ASP A 63 9.02 6.78 -2.49
CA ASP A 63 8.05 7.36 -1.56
C ASP A 63 6.79 6.49 -1.42
N ILE A 64 6.28 5.96 -2.53
CA ILE A 64 5.11 5.06 -2.53
C ILE A 64 5.45 3.76 -1.80
N ALA A 65 6.61 3.17 -2.06
CA ALA A 65 7.10 1.98 -1.39
C ALA A 65 7.27 2.22 0.13
N ARG A 66 7.77 3.39 0.51
CA ARG A 66 7.86 3.81 1.91
C ARG A 66 6.49 3.92 2.56
N ILE A 67 5.51 4.54 1.89
CA ILE A 67 4.12 4.65 2.37
C ILE A 67 3.52 3.25 2.57
N ILE A 68 3.65 2.37 1.58
CA ILE A 68 3.17 0.98 1.66
C ILE A 68 3.80 0.28 2.87
N ARG A 69 5.13 0.39 3.05
CA ARG A 69 5.83 -0.23 4.17
C ARG A 69 5.37 0.32 5.52
N GLN A 70 5.11 1.62 5.63
CA GLN A 70 4.57 2.23 6.85
C GLN A 70 3.19 1.69 7.20
N LEU A 71 2.30 1.51 6.23
CA LEU A 71 0.98 0.94 6.48
C LEU A 71 1.06 -0.54 6.81
N GLN A 72 1.90 -1.31 6.12
CA GLN A 72 2.18 -2.71 6.42
C GLN A 72 2.66 -2.91 7.87
N MET A 73 3.46 -2.00 8.43
CA MET A 73 3.88 -2.08 9.83
C MET A 73 2.73 -1.78 10.83
N ARG A 74 1.66 -1.14 10.37
CA ARG A 74 0.55 -0.68 11.22
C ARG A 74 -0.71 -1.52 11.08
N TYR A 75 -0.97 -2.09 9.91
CA TYR A 75 -2.21 -2.79 9.59
C TYR A 75 -1.95 -4.11 8.88
N ASP A 76 -2.73 -5.12 9.24
CA ASP A 76 -2.89 -6.34 8.48
C ASP A 76 -4.11 -6.23 7.54
N LEU A 77 -4.08 -7.00 6.46
CA LEU A 77 -5.24 -7.19 5.60
C LEU A 77 -6.18 -8.18 6.28
N GLU A 78 -7.46 -7.82 6.31
CA GLU A 78 -8.55 -8.71 6.72
C GLU A 78 -8.68 -9.88 5.74
N ASP A 79 -8.89 -11.09 6.29
CA ASP A 79 -9.00 -12.35 5.53
C ASP A 79 -10.19 -12.38 4.57
#